data_AF-A0AAF0JG73-F1
#
_entry.id   AF-A0AAF0JG73-F1
#
_cell.length_a   1.000
_cell.length_b   1.000
_cell.length_c   1.000
_cell.angle_alpha   90.00
_cell.angle_beta   90.00
_cell.angle_gamma   90.00
#
_symmetry.space_group_name_H-M   'P 1'
#
loop_
_entity.id
_entity.type
_entity.pdbx_description
1 polymer ?
#
loop_
_entity_poly.entity_id
_entity_poly.type
_entity_poly.pdbx_seq_one_letter_code
_entity_poly.pdbx_strand_id
1 'polypeptide(L)'
;MALSDRLIGGTCLAVAVFVFVYYTLWALISPFFPDDSSIHGYFPPRVWAVRLPALLLVLGLGVIGAFVGSVMRKQAIARKEKEARKGA
;
A
#
# COMPACT_ATOMS: atom_id res chain seq x y z
N MET A 1 -12.27 26.20 11.36
CA MET A 1 -12.26 24.77 10.99
C MET A 1 -11.74 24.59 9.57
N ALA A 2 -12.40 25.14 8.53
CA ALA A 2 -11.97 24.99 7.14
C ALA A 2 -10.51 25.38 6.80
N LEU A 3 -9.93 26.40 7.46
CA LEU A 3 -8.52 26.78 7.22
C LEU A 3 -7.53 25.76 7.81
N SER A 4 -7.85 25.16 8.97
CA SER A 4 -7.01 24.12 9.59
C SER A 4 -7.03 22.85 8.77
N ASP A 5 -8.21 22.46 8.27
CA ASP A 5 -8.37 21.26 7.43
C ASP A 5 -7.61 21.42 6.10
N ARG A 6 -7.66 22.61 5.51
CA ARG A 6 -6.88 22.97 4.31
C ARG A 6 -5.38 22.97 4.56
N LEU A 7 -4.92 23.44 5.72
CA LEU A 7 -3.50 23.41 6.07
C LEU A 7 -3.01 21.97 6.19
N ILE A 8 -3.73 21.13 6.93
CA ILE A 8 -3.36 19.72 7.13
C ILE A 8 -3.35 18.99 5.79
N GLY A 9 -4.39 19.16 4.96
CA GLY A 9 -4.43 18.59 3.63
C GLY A 9 -3.28 19.05 2.74
N GLY A 10 -2.94 20.35 2.79
CA GLY A 10 -1.81 20.92 2.07
C GLY A 10 -0.47 20.35 2.53
N THR A 11 -0.25 20.22 3.83
CA THR A 11 0.97 19.60 4.40
C THR A 11 1.07 18.13 4.00
N CYS A 12 -0.01 17.36 4.13
CA CYS A 12 -0.03 15.95 3.70
C CYS A 12 0.29 15.81 2.22
N LEU A 13 -0.27 16.69 1.37
CA LEU A 13 0.01 16.68 -0.07
C LEU A 13 1.48 17.02 -0.35
N ALA A 14 2.04 18.04 0.29
CA ALA A 14 3.43 18.42 0.12
C ALA A 14 4.38 17.28 0.53
N VAL A 15 4.11 16.62 1.66
CA VAL A 15 4.86 15.44 2.11
C VAL A 15 4.73 14.30 1.10
N ALA A 16 3.53 14.02 0.61
CA ALA A 16 3.30 12.97 -0.38
C ALA A 16 4.07 13.23 -1.68
N VAL A 17 4.05 14.47 -2.18
CA VAL A 17 4.81 14.88 -3.38
C VAL A 17 6.31 14.70 -3.14
N PHE A 18 6.83 15.15 -2.00
CA PHE A 18 8.25 15.01 -1.66
C PHE A 18 8.69 13.54 -1.65
N VAL A 19 7.95 12.69 -0.94
CA VAL A 19 8.24 11.25 -0.86
C VAL A 19 8.13 10.60 -2.23
N PHE A 20 7.11 10.94 -3.03
CA PHE A 20 6.91 10.43 -4.38
C PHE A 20 8.08 10.78 -5.30
N VAL A 21 8.52 12.03 -5.31
CA VAL A 21 9.65 12.48 -6.13
C VAL A 21 10.93 11.77 -5.71
N TYR A 22 11.23 11.74 -4.40
CA TYR A 22 12.42 11.04 -3.89
C TYR A 22 12.41 9.56 -4.28
N TYR A 23 11.28 8.87 -4.10
CA TYR A 23 11.13 7.47 -4.47
C TYR A 23 11.27 7.23 -5.98
N THR A 24 10.68 8.11 -6.79
CA THR A 24 10.74 8.00 -8.26
C THR A 24 12.16 8.19 -8.76
N LEU A 25 12.88 9.19 -8.24
CA LEU A 25 14.29 9.41 -8.57
C LEU A 25 15.12 8.21 -8.11
N TRP A 26 14.89 7.71 -6.89
CA TRP A 26 15.58 6.53 -6.39
C TRP A 26 15.37 5.30 -7.28
N ALA A 27 14.13 5.00 -7.68
CA ALA A 27 13.82 3.83 -8.48
C ALA A 27 14.32 3.94 -9.93
N LEU A 28 14.19 5.13 -10.54
CA LEU A 28 14.54 5.34 -11.95
C LEU A 28 16.03 5.62 -12.15
N ILE A 29 16.65 6.46 -11.33
CA ILE A 29 18.04 6.90 -11.56
C ILE A 29 19.03 5.83 -11.13
N SER A 30 18.75 5.13 -10.02
CA SER A 30 19.66 4.12 -9.47
C SER A 30 20.24 3.15 -10.52
N PRO A 31 19.46 2.45 -11.37
CA PRO A 31 20.00 1.47 -12.32
C PRO A 31 20.95 2.04 -13.38
N PHE A 32 20.99 3.36 -13.60
CA PHE A 32 21.85 3.98 -14.61
C PHE A 32 23.27 4.27 -14.10
N PHE A 33 23.52 4.16 -12.80
CA PHE A 33 24.82 4.44 -12.19
C PHE A 33 25.53 3.17 -11.71
N PRO A 34 26.87 3.09 -11.90
CA PRO A 34 27.67 1.96 -11.42
C PRO A 34 27.76 1.95 -9.90
N ASP A 35 27.87 0.75 -9.31
CA ASP A 35 27.82 0.53 -7.85
C ASP A 35 28.86 1.32 -7.04
N ASP A 36 29.98 1.71 -7.64
CA ASP A 36 31.08 2.47 -7.00
C ASP A 36 30.88 4.00 -7.03
N SER A 37 29.72 4.46 -7.49
CA SER A 37 29.42 5.88 -7.60
C SER A 37 28.91 6.47 -6.27
N SER A 38 29.37 7.67 -5.92
CA SER A 38 28.95 8.38 -4.69
C SER A 38 27.45 8.65 -4.61
N ILE A 39 26.72 8.52 -5.72
CA ILE A 39 25.27 8.70 -5.77
C ILE A 39 24.53 7.63 -4.95
N HIS A 40 25.13 6.45 -4.77
CA HIS A 40 24.55 5.38 -3.95
C HIS A 40 24.53 5.69 -2.45
N GLY A 41 25.28 6.69 -1.98
CA GLY A 41 25.19 7.17 -0.60
C GLY A 41 23.91 7.96 -0.29
N TYR A 42 23.24 8.51 -1.30
CA TYR A 42 22.00 9.29 -1.14
C TYR A 42 20.73 8.44 -1.21
N PHE A 43 20.87 7.17 -1.61
CA PHE A 43 19.77 6.27 -1.90
C PHE A 43 19.88 4.98 -1.09
N PRO A 44 18.78 4.43 -0.56
CA PRO A 44 18.83 3.10 0.03
C PRO A 44 19.22 2.03 -1.00
N PRO A 45 19.63 0.82 -0.55
CA PRO A 45 20.03 -0.26 -1.45
C PRO A 45 18.94 -0.58 -2.48
N ARG A 46 19.33 -0.76 -3.74
CA ARG A 46 18.43 -1.03 -4.89
C ARG A 46 17.36 -2.07 -4.64
N VAL A 47 17.70 -3.12 -3.90
CA VAL A 47 16.79 -4.23 -3.58
C VAL A 47 15.49 -3.73 -2.92
N TRP A 48 15.56 -2.63 -2.16
CA TRP A 48 14.40 -2.06 -1.49
C TRP A 48 13.46 -1.29 -2.42
N ALA A 49 13.96 -0.73 -3.52
CA ALA A 49 13.12 -0.08 -4.53
C ALA A 49 12.16 -1.07 -5.20
N VAL A 50 12.52 -2.36 -5.27
CA VAL A 50 11.64 -3.40 -5.82
C VAL A 50 10.81 -4.07 -4.72
N ARG A 51 11.40 -4.31 -3.55
CA ARG A 51 10.71 -4.99 -2.43
C ARG A 51 9.57 -4.16 -1.85
N LEU A 52 9.70 -2.83 -1.76
CA LEU A 52 8.65 -1.97 -1.21
C LEU A 52 7.32 -2.10 -1.97
N PRO A 53 7.26 -1.89 -3.30
CA PRO A 53 6.04 -2.09 -4.07
C PRO A 53 5.51 -3.52 -4.00
N ALA A 54 6.40 -4.52 -4.04
CA ALA A 54 6.00 -5.92 -3.96
C ALA A 54 5.35 -6.25 -2.62
N LEU A 55 5.91 -5.77 -1.50
CA LEU A 55 5.32 -5.95 -0.17
C LEU A 55 3.97 -5.24 -0.06
N LEU A 56 3.86 -4.00 -0.55
CA LEU A 56 2.57 -3.28 -0.57
C LEU A 56 1.52 -4.03 -1.39
N LEU A 57 1.89 -4.60 -2.53
CA LEU A 57 1.00 -5.40 -3.36
C LEU A 57 0.53 -6.66 -2.63
N VAL A 58 1.46 -7.42 -2.05
CA VAL A 58 1.15 -8.66 -1.31
C VAL A 58 0.26 -8.36 -0.11
N LEU A 59 0.58 -7.32 0.66
CA LEU A 59 -0.23 -6.90 1.81
C LEU A 59 -1.61 -6.43 1.35
N GLY A 60 -1.69 -5.61 0.30
CA GLY A 60 -2.96 -5.14 -0.25
C GLY A 60 -3.85 -6.28 -0.71
N LEU A 61 -3.31 -7.22 -1.50
CA LEU A 61 -4.02 -8.41 -1.95
C LEU A 61 -4.41 -9.31 -0.78
N GLY A 62 -3.53 -9.47 0.22
CA GLY A 62 -3.80 -10.24 1.43
C GLY A 62 -4.97 -9.66 2.23
N VAL A 63 -5.02 -8.34 2.39
CA VAL A 63 -6.12 -7.63 3.08
C VAL A 63 -7.42 -7.79 2.31
N ILE A 64 -7.41 -7.60 0.99
CA ILE A 64 -8.60 -7.78 0.15
C ILE A 64 -9.10 -9.23 0.24
N GLY A 65 -8.20 -10.20 0.11
CA GLY A 65 -8.54 -11.63 0.22
C GLY A 65 -9.11 -12.00 1.59
N ALA A 66 -8.51 -11.50 2.67
CA ALA A 66 -9.00 -11.70 4.03
C ALA A 66 -10.40 -11.10 4.24
N PHE A 67 -10.64 -9.89 3.71
CA PHE A 67 -11.94 -9.23 3.77
C PHE A 67 -13.02 -10.03 3.02
N VAL A 68 -12.74 -10.41 1.77
CA VAL A 68 -13.67 -11.22 0.95
C VAL A 68 -13.95 -12.56 1.64
N GLY A 69 -12.93 -13.24 2.13
CA GLY A 69 -13.07 -14.50 2.88
C GLY A 69 -13.94 -14.33 4.13
N SER A 70 -13.77 -13.23 4.88
CA SER A 70 -14.60 -12.92 6.06
C SER A 70 -16.07 -12.72 5.69
N VAL A 71 -16.34 -11.98 4.60
CA VAL A 71 -17.71 -11.76 4.10
C VAL A 71 -18.34 -13.07 3.63
N MET A 72 -17.63 -13.90 2.87
CA MET A 72 -18.13 -15.20 2.41
C MET A 72 -18.47 -16.13 3.58
N ARG A 73 -17.62 -16.18 4.62
CA ARG A 73 -17.90 -16.97 5.84
C ARG A 73 -19.17 -16.51 6.52
N LYS A 74 -19.36 -15.20 6.71
CA LYS A 74 -20.58 -14.64 7.32
C LYS A 74 -21.83 -14.97 6.51
N GLN A 75 -21.77 -14.84 5.18
CA GLN A 75 -22.90 -15.18 4.31
C GLN A 75 -23.24 -16.67 4.34
N ALA A 76 -22.22 -17.55 4.34
CA ALA A 76 -22.44 -18.99 4.41
C ALA A 76 -23.13 -19.41 5.72
N ILE A 77 -22.74 -18.84 6.85
CA ILE A 77 -23.37 -19.09 8.15
C ILE A 77 -24.82 -18.58 8.13
N ALA A 78 -25.05 -17.34 7.70
CA ALA A 78 -26.39 -16.75 7.64
C ALA A 78 -27.33 -17.51 6.69
N ARG A 79 -26.80 -18.08 5.59
CA ARG A 79 -27.57 -18.89 4.66
C ARG A 79 -27.99 -20.22 5.30
N LYS A 80 -27.06 -20.91 5.99
CA LYS A 80 -27.35 -22.15 6.71
C LYS A 80 -28.44 -21.97 7.78
N GLU A 81 -28.38 -20.86 8.52
CA GLU A 81 -29.40 -20.54 9.54
C GLU A 81 -30.78 -20.31 8.93
N LYS A 82 -30.85 -19.61 7.78
CA LYS A 82 -32.12 -19.43 7.04
C LYS A 82 -32.68 -20.73 6.48
N GLU A 83 -31.83 -21.63 6.02
CA GLU A 83 -32.24 -22.95 5.52
C GLU A 83 -32.75 -23.84 6.67
N ALA A 84 -32.08 -23.83 7.82
CA ALA A 84 -32.53 -24.55 9.02
C ALA A 84 -33.88 -24.04 9.56
N ARG A 85 -34.15 -22.74 9.48
CA ARG A 85 -35.42 -22.13 9.93
C ARG A 85 -36.60 -22.34 8.96
N LYS A 86 -36.33 -22.71 7.70
CA LYS A 86 -37.39 -23.04 6.72
C LYS A 86 -37.76 -24.53 6.71
N GLY A 87 -36.89 -25.39 7.26
CA GLY A 87 -37.12 -26.83 7.36
C GLY A 87 -37.66 -27.31 8.71
N ALA A 88 -37.80 -26.41 9.68
CA ALA A 88 -38.47 -26.62 10.97
C ALA A 88 -39.82 -25.90 10.97
#